data_AF-A0A7Y3DAU0-F1
#
_entry.id   AF-A0A7Y3DAU0-F1
#
_cell.length_a   1.000
_cell.length_b   1.000
_cell.length_c   1.000
_cell.angle_alpha   90.00
_cell.angle_beta   90.00
_cell.angle_gamma   90.00
#
_symmetry.space_group_name_H-M   'P 1'
#
loop_
_entity.id
_entity.type
_entity.pdbx_description
1 polymer ?
#
loop_
_entity_poly.entity_id
_entity_poly.type
_entity_poly.pdbx_seq_one_letter_code
_entity_poly.pdbx_strand_id
1 'polypeptide(L)'
;MASASPLRARNDEIADVLERVADLLEAQDGEHFRVRAYRTGAETLRQLEGPVVDLLRAEGTKGLEKLPGIGKSIAALVDEYAHNLRLGLLDRLEGQSAPEDLFTTLPGVGEALAERIHRELGVETLEELEVAAHDGRLAGVPGLGPRRIRGIQDSLAATLAKSSRRRARRQRWLA
;
A
#
# COMPACT_ATOMS: atom_id res chain seq x y z
N MET A 1 -7.32 -19.71 19.13
CA MET A 1 -8.04 -20.12 17.91
C MET A 1 -8.13 -18.89 17.03
N ALA A 2 -7.29 -18.78 16.01
CA ALA A 2 -7.30 -17.63 15.11
C ALA A 2 -8.64 -17.63 14.37
N SER A 3 -9.50 -16.66 14.68
CA SER A 3 -10.72 -16.42 13.92
C SER A 3 -10.28 -16.01 12.52
N ALA A 4 -10.51 -16.85 11.52
CA ALA A 4 -10.33 -16.47 10.13
C ALA A 4 -11.21 -15.23 9.89
N SER A 5 -10.59 -14.10 9.54
CA SER A 5 -11.32 -12.87 9.23
C SER A 5 -12.34 -13.16 8.12
N PRO A 6 -13.58 -12.68 8.23
CA PRO A 6 -14.62 -13.07 7.30
C PRO A 6 -14.36 -12.46 5.93
N LEU A 7 -14.10 -13.30 4.93
CA LEU A 7 -14.07 -12.92 3.53
C LEU A 7 -15.48 -12.54 3.07
N ARG A 8 -15.71 -11.25 2.81
CA ARG A 8 -17.06 -10.70 2.51
C ARG A 8 -17.16 -9.94 1.19
N ALA A 9 -16.03 -9.67 0.54
CA ALA A 9 -16.01 -8.90 -0.69
C ALA A 9 -16.72 -9.64 -1.84
N ARG A 10 -17.51 -8.90 -2.62
CA ARG A 10 -18.09 -9.38 -3.87
C ARG A 10 -17.09 -9.21 -5.02
N ASN A 11 -17.22 -10.04 -6.05
CA ASN A 11 -16.35 -9.97 -7.23
C ASN A 11 -16.36 -8.57 -7.84
N ASP A 12 -17.54 -7.96 -7.97
CA ASP A 12 -17.70 -6.60 -8.53
C ASP A 12 -16.99 -5.54 -7.69
N GLU A 13 -17.00 -5.65 -6.36
CA GLU A 13 -16.33 -4.68 -5.47
C GLU A 13 -14.81 -4.73 -5.65
N ILE A 14 -14.26 -5.94 -5.77
CA ILE A 14 -12.83 -6.12 -6.02
C ILE A 14 -12.49 -5.63 -7.43
N ALA A 15 -13.33 -5.92 -8.43
CA ALA A 15 -13.14 -5.45 -9.80
C ALA A 15 -13.16 -3.91 -9.89
N ASP A 16 -14.11 -3.25 -9.22
CA ASP A 16 -14.20 -1.79 -9.16
C ASP A 16 -12.93 -1.17 -8.56
N VAL A 17 -12.38 -1.79 -7.52
CA VAL A 17 -11.13 -1.36 -6.88
C VAL A 17 -9.92 -1.52 -7.81
N LEU A 18 -9.83 -2.65 -8.53
CA LEU A 18 -8.75 -2.85 -9.51
C LEU A 18 -8.84 -1.87 -10.68
N GLU A 19 -10.05 -1.56 -11.18
CA GLU A 19 -10.25 -0.52 -12.20
C GLU A 19 -9.82 0.85 -11.69
N ARG A 20 -10.22 1.22 -10.46
CA ARG A 20 -9.81 2.49 -9.85
C ARG A 20 -8.29 2.60 -9.70
N VAL A 21 -7.61 1.50 -9.35
CA VAL A 21 -6.15 1.43 -9.36
C VAL A 21 -5.59 1.63 -10.78
N ALA A 22 -6.21 1.04 -11.79
CA ALA A 22 -5.80 1.20 -13.19
C ALA A 22 -5.92 2.67 -13.64
N ASP A 23 -7.05 3.32 -13.35
CA ASP A 23 -7.33 4.72 -13.70
C ASP A 23 -6.34 5.68 -13.03
N LEU A 24 -6.08 5.48 -11.74
CA LEU A 24 -5.10 6.29 -11.00
C LEU A 24 -3.69 6.08 -11.53
N LEU A 25 -3.32 4.86 -11.95
CA LEU A 25 -2.02 4.61 -12.57
C LEU A 25 -1.93 5.23 -13.97
N GLU A 26 -2.98 5.14 -14.78
CA GLU A 26 -3.03 5.73 -16.11
C GLU A 26 -2.90 7.25 -16.05
N ALA A 27 -3.63 7.92 -15.15
CA ALA A 27 -3.52 9.36 -14.91
C ALA A 27 -2.13 9.82 -14.40
N GLN A 28 -1.30 8.88 -13.94
CA GLN A 28 0.01 9.12 -13.36
C GLN A 28 1.17 8.77 -14.31
N ASP A 29 0.89 8.56 -15.61
CA ASP A 29 1.79 7.99 -16.62
C ASP A 29 2.41 6.66 -16.15
N GLY A 30 1.59 5.85 -15.48
CA GLY A 30 1.97 4.53 -15.01
C GLY A 30 2.33 3.60 -16.16
N GLU A 31 3.11 2.55 -15.85
CA GLU A 31 3.50 1.56 -16.85
C GLU A 31 2.27 0.92 -17.49
N HIS A 32 2.09 1.10 -18.80
CA HIS A 32 0.94 0.59 -19.56
C HIS A 32 0.68 -0.92 -19.32
N PHE A 33 1.75 -1.69 -19.12
CA PHE A 33 1.65 -3.11 -18.77
C PHE A 33 0.87 -3.33 -17.47
N ARG A 34 1.14 -2.52 -16.43
CA ARG A 34 0.45 -2.62 -15.14
C ARG A 34 -1.00 -2.18 -15.24
N VAL A 35 -1.27 -1.06 -15.91
CA VAL A 35 -2.65 -0.59 -16.17
C VAL A 35 -3.47 -1.70 -16.82
N ARG A 36 -2.95 -2.29 -17.90
CA ARG A 36 -3.60 -3.40 -18.59
C ARG A 36 -3.81 -4.62 -17.69
N ALA A 37 -2.83 -4.96 -16.86
CA ALA A 37 -2.94 -6.10 -15.94
C ALA A 37 -4.09 -5.90 -14.93
N TYR A 38 -4.23 -4.70 -14.35
CA TYR A 38 -5.32 -4.40 -13.43
C TYR A 38 -6.70 -4.47 -14.10
N ARG A 39 -6.85 -3.86 -15.29
CA ARG A 39 -8.10 -3.96 -16.07
C ARG A 39 -8.44 -5.40 -16.45
N THR A 40 -7.44 -6.17 -16.87
CA THR A 40 -7.65 -7.60 -17.21
C THR A 40 -8.08 -8.39 -15.98
N GLY A 41 -7.45 -8.14 -14.82
CA GLY A 41 -7.83 -8.78 -13.56
C GLY A 41 -9.25 -8.42 -13.13
N ALA A 42 -9.65 -7.15 -13.28
CA ALA A 42 -11.00 -6.69 -12.99
C ALA A 42 -12.04 -7.41 -13.87
N GLU A 43 -11.81 -7.47 -15.19
CA GLU A 43 -12.69 -8.17 -16.13
C GLU A 43 -12.82 -9.66 -15.77
N THR A 44 -11.70 -10.32 -15.49
CA THR A 44 -11.70 -11.73 -15.07
C THR A 44 -12.54 -11.97 -13.82
N LEU A 45 -12.50 -11.05 -12.84
CA LEU A 45 -13.31 -11.18 -11.63
C LEU A 45 -14.81 -10.99 -11.91
N ARG A 46 -15.19 -10.05 -12.78
CA ARG A 46 -16.59 -9.85 -13.19
C ARG A 46 -17.17 -11.06 -13.92
N GLN A 47 -16.35 -11.71 -14.74
CA GLN A 47 -16.74 -12.89 -15.52
C GLN A 47 -16.64 -14.20 -14.74
N LEU A 48 -16.07 -14.19 -13.52
CA LEU A 48 -15.88 -15.41 -12.74
C LEU A 48 -17.22 -16.03 -12.35
N GLU A 49 -17.37 -17.32 -12.65
CA GLU A 49 -18.52 -18.10 -12.21
C GLU A 49 -18.43 -18.37 -10.70
N GLY A 50 -19.25 -17.64 -9.94
CA GLY A 50 -19.36 -17.77 -8.49
C GLY A 50 -18.43 -16.83 -7.69
N PRO A 51 -18.52 -16.85 -6.35
CA PRO A 51 -17.80 -15.90 -5.51
C PRO A 51 -16.29 -16.18 -5.49
N VAL A 52 -15.47 -15.16 -5.80
CA VAL A 52 -14.01 -15.24 -5.73
C VAL A 52 -13.52 -15.61 -4.32
N VAL A 53 -14.27 -15.22 -3.29
CA VAL A 53 -13.99 -15.56 -1.89
C VAL A 53 -14.05 -17.06 -1.63
N ASP A 54 -14.85 -17.82 -2.38
CA ASP A 54 -14.92 -19.28 -2.23
C ASP A 54 -13.69 -19.95 -2.85
N LEU A 55 -13.24 -19.47 -4.00
CA LEU A 55 -11.96 -19.88 -4.59
C LEU A 55 -10.78 -19.56 -3.65
N LEU A 56 -10.78 -18.37 -3.06
CA LEU A 56 -9.76 -17.95 -2.11
C LEU A 56 -9.76 -18.82 -0.84
N ARG A 57 -10.93 -19.24 -0.33
CA ARG A 57 -11.02 -20.18 0.80
C ARG A 57 -10.50 -21.57 0.46
N ALA A 58 -10.82 -22.06 -0.73
CA ALA A 58 -10.49 -23.43 -1.13
C ALA A 58 -9.01 -23.59 -1.48
N GLU A 59 -8.42 -22.59 -2.14
CA GLU A 59 -7.11 -22.72 -2.79
C GLU A 59 -6.13 -21.59 -2.43
N GLY A 60 -6.56 -20.61 -1.64
CA GLY A 60 -5.78 -19.42 -1.33
C GLY A 60 -5.46 -18.60 -2.58
N THR A 61 -4.43 -17.77 -2.47
CA THR A 61 -3.93 -16.95 -3.59
C THR A 61 -3.46 -17.80 -4.78
N LYS A 62 -3.11 -19.07 -4.56
CA LYS A 62 -2.71 -20.00 -5.63
C LYS A 62 -3.86 -20.37 -6.55
N GLY A 63 -5.10 -20.42 -6.04
CA GLY A 63 -6.29 -20.58 -6.89
C GLY A 63 -6.52 -19.36 -7.77
N LEU A 64 -6.37 -18.16 -7.20
CA LEU A 64 -6.49 -16.91 -7.94
C LEU A 64 -5.46 -16.79 -9.07
N GLU A 65 -4.21 -17.22 -8.83
CA GLU A 65 -3.13 -17.22 -9.82
C GLU A 65 -3.43 -18.11 -11.06
N LYS A 66 -4.42 -19.00 -10.99
CA LYS A 66 -4.85 -19.82 -12.14
C LYS A 66 -5.81 -19.08 -13.07
N LEU A 67 -6.41 -17.98 -12.61
CA LEU A 67 -7.36 -17.21 -13.39
C LEU A 67 -6.65 -16.36 -14.46
N PRO A 68 -7.24 -16.22 -15.67
CA PRO A 68 -6.63 -15.43 -16.74
C PRO A 68 -6.34 -14.00 -16.29
N GLY A 69 -5.13 -13.51 -16.55
CA GLY A 69 -4.74 -12.14 -16.21
C GLY A 69 -4.52 -11.86 -14.72
N ILE A 70 -4.70 -12.83 -13.82
CA ILE A 70 -4.42 -12.68 -12.38
C ILE A 70 -3.07 -13.31 -12.06
N GLY A 71 -2.04 -12.46 -11.96
CA GLY A 71 -0.71 -12.87 -11.47
C GLY A 71 -0.58 -12.75 -9.95
N LYS A 72 0.58 -13.15 -9.41
CA LYS A 72 0.90 -13.09 -7.97
C LYS A 72 0.57 -11.75 -7.30
N SER A 73 0.87 -10.64 -7.97
CA SER A 73 0.60 -9.30 -7.45
C SER A 73 -0.89 -9.01 -7.34
N ILE A 74 -1.68 -9.37 -8.35
CA ILE A 74 -3.14 -9.15 -8.34
C ILE A 74 -3.78 -10.10 -7.34
N ALA A 75 -3.36 -11.37 -7.29
CA ALA A 75 -3.86 -12.33 -6.30
C ALA A 75 -3.67 -11.84 -4.86
N ALA A 76 -2.51 -11.23 -4.54
CA ALA A 76 -2.27 -10.64 -3.23
C ALA A 76 -3.20 -9.45 -2.92
N LEU A 77 -3.49 -8.60 -3.92
CA LEU A 77 -4.39 -7.46 -3.74
C LEU A 77 -5.85 -7.90 -3.56
N VAL A 78 -6.27 -8.95 -4.28
CA VAL A 78 -7.59 -9.57 -4.12
C VAL A 78 -7.73 -10.16 -2.72
N ASP A 79 -6.71 -10.87 -2.24
CA ASP A 79 -6.66 -11.44 -0.89
C ASP A 79 -6.71 -10.36 0.20
N GLU A 80 -5.92 -9.29 0.05
CA GLU A 80 -5.92 -8.14 0.97
C GLU A 80 -7.30 -7.49 1.06
N TYR A 81 -7.89 -7.16 -0.10
CA TYR A 81 -9.19 -6.50 -0.13
C TYR A 81 -10.31 -7.42 0.39
N ALA A 82 -10.25 -8.72 0.09
CA ALA A 82 -11.27 -9.66 0.54
C ALA A 82 -11.31 -9.81 2.08
N HIS A 83 -10.16 -9.63 2.75
CA HIS A 83 -10.06 -9.66 4.22
C HIS A 83 -10.41 -8.32 4.88
N ASN A 84 -9.96 -7.21 4.28
CA ASN A 84 -9.93 -5.91 4.95
C ASN A 84 -10.93 -4.90 4.39
N LEU A 85 -11.53 -5.16 3.22
CA LEU A 85 -12.32 -4.22 2.42
C LEU A 85 -11.60 -2.89 2.16
N ARG A 86 -10.27 -2.92 2.25
CA ARG A 86 -9.35 -1.80 2.10
C ARG A 86 -8.13 -2.31 1.33
N LEU A 87 -7.58 -1.47 0.46
CA LEU A 87 -6.42 -1.81 -0.35
C LEU A 87 -5.35 -0.74 -0.17
N GLY A 88 -4.25 -1.08 0.52
CA GLY A 88 -3.20 -0.10 0.82
C GLY A 88 -2.55 0.49 -0.43
N LEU A 89 -2.55 -0.23 -1.56
CA LEU A 89 -2.15 0.32 -2.86
C LEU A 89 -3.08 1.46 -3.31
N LEU A 90 -4.40 1.27 -3.20
CA LEU A 90 -5.37 2.29 -3.59
C LEU A 90 -5.23 3.52 -2.68
N ASP A 91 -5.19 3.33 -1.37
CA ASP A 91 -5.00 4.42 -0.42
C ASP A 91 -3.74 5.24 -0.73
N ARG A 92 -2.64 4.56 -1.08
CA ARG A 92 -1.40 5.22 -1.50
C ARG A 92 -1.57 6.04 -2.78
N LEU A 93 -2.27 5.49 -3.77
CA LEU A 93 -2.52 6.17 -5.03
C LEU A 93 -3.44 7.40 -4.84
N GLU A 94 -4.31 7.37 -3.84
CA GLU A 94 -5.23 8.46 -3.48
C GLU A 94 -4.67 9.44 -2.46
N GLY A 95 -3.51 9.15 -1.87
CA GLY A 95 -2.93 9.96 -0.79
C GLY A 95 -3.66 9.81 0.55
N GLN A 96 -4.36 8.70 0.77
CA GLN A 96 -5.15 8.39 1.98
C GLN A 96 -4.48 7.33 2.87
N SER A 97 -3.17 7.07 2.68
CA SER A 97 -2.44 6.13 3.55
C SER A 97 -2.45 6.61 5.00
N ALA A 98 -2.73 5.70 5.93
CA ALA A 98 -2.60 6.01 7.35
C ALA A 98 -1.12 6.34 7.67
N PRO A 99 -0.85 7.27 8.60
CA PRO A 99 0.52 7.64 8.98
C PRO A 99 1.37 6.41 9.35
N GLU A 100 0.78 5.46 10.06
CA GLU A 100 1.44 4.23 10.49
C GLU A 100 1.85 3.35 9.30
N ASP A 101 0.97 3.22 8.31
CA ASP A 101 1.24 2.49 7.06
C ASP A 101 2.42 3.13 6.31
N LEU A 102 2.54 4.45 6.34
CA LEU A 102 3.67 5.16 5.74
C LEU A 102 4.95 4.92 6.54
N PHE A 103 4.91 4.97 7.87
CA PHE A 103 6.10 4.84 8.72
C PHE A 103 6.69 3.43 8.70
N THR A 104 5.85 2.40 8.59
CA THR A 104 6.31 1.00 8.48
C THR A 104 7.10 0.72 7.19
N THR A 105 7.04 1.61 6.20
CA THR A 105 7.89 1.52 5.00
C THR A 105 9.38 1.79 5.29
N LEU A 106 9.69 2.39 6.46
CA LEU A 106 11.06 2.70 6.88
C LEU A 106 11.72 1.48 7.54
N PRO A 107 12.88 1.03 7.06
CA PRO A 107 13.64 -0.04 7.70
C PRO A 107 13.87 0.22 9.19
N GLY A 108 13.48 -0.76 10.02
CA GLY A 108 13.62 -0.67 11.48
C GLY A 108 12.42 -0.06 12.21
N VAL A 109 11.41 0.45 11.47
CA VAL A 109 10.11 0.87 11.99
C VAL A 109 9.08 -0.22 11.72
N GLY A 110 8.70 -0.95 12.77
CA GLY A 110 7.58 -1.89 12.71
C GLY A 110 6.28 -1.23 13.18
N GLU A 111 5.16 -1.92 13.01
CA GLU A 111 3.80 -1.45 13.32
C GLU A 111 3.67 -0.81 14.72
N ALA A 112 4.09 -1.52 15.78
CA ALA A 112 4.02 -0.99 17.15
C ALA A 112 4.88 0.27 17.40
N LEU A 113 5.93 0.47 16.60
CA LEU A 113 6.75 1.68 16.66
C LEU A 113 6.14 2.80 15.81
N ALA A 114 5.57 2.48 14.66
CA ALA A 114 4.83 3.42 13.81
C ALA A 114 3.65 4.04 14.57
N GLU A 115 2.80 3.21 15.20
CA GLU A 115 1.69 3.65 16.04
C GLU A 115 2.16 4.56 17.18
N ARG A 116 3.30 4.22 17.79
CA ARG A 116 3.85 5.01 18.89
C ARG A 116 4.37 6.35 18.41
N ILE A 117 5.07 6.38 17.28
CA ILE A 117 5.54 7.62 16.65
C ILE A 117 4.34 8.52 16.33
N HIS A 118 3.30 7.97 15.70
CA HIS A 118 2.10 8.72 15.36
C HIS A 118 1.42 9.27 16.63
N ARG A 119 1.17 8.40 17.62
CA ARG A 119 0.50 8.79 18.87
C ARG A 119 1.27 9.82 19.70
N GLU A 120 2.59 9.68 19.83
CA GLU A 120 3.40 10.55 20.68
C GLU A 120 3.74 11.88 20.01
N LEU A 121 3.92 11.89 18.68
CA LEU A 121 4.40 13.07 17.95
C LEU A 121 3.34 13.76 17.10
N GLY A 122 2.19 13.11 16.87
CA GLY A 122 1.11 13.63 16.03
C GLY A 122 1.52 13.85 14.57
N VAL A 123 2.57 13.17 14.11
CA VAL A 123 3.05 13.31 12.73
C VAL A 123 2.24 12.41 11.81
N GLU A 124 1.88 12.93 10.65
CA GLU A 124 1.01 12.27 9.67
C GLU A 124 1.76 11.87 8.39
N THR A 125 2.89 12.52 8.11
CA THR A 125 3.63 12.33 6.86
C THR A 125 5.10 11.95 7.11
N LEU A 126 5.75 11.38 6.08
CA LEU A 126 7.18 11.09 6.14
C LEU A 126 8.02 12.38 6.21
N GLU A 127 7.57 13.45 5.58
CA GLU A 127 8.18 14.77 5.68
C GLU A 127 8.12 15.33 7.12
N GLU A 128 6.97 15.24 7.79
CA GLU A 128 6.85 15.65 9.19
C GLU A 128 7.69 14.78 10.13
N LEU A 129 7.77 13.48 9.85
CA LEU A 129 8.63 12.57 10.57
C LEU A 129 10.13 12.89 10.37
N GLU A 130 10.54 13.32 9.17
CA GLU A 130 11.90 13.81 8.90
C GLU A 130 12.21 15.06 9.73
N VAL A 131 11.29 16.03 9.79
CA VAL A 131 11.43 17.21 10.65
C VAL A 131 11.55 16.80 12.11
N ALA A 132 10.67 15.92 12.60
CA ALA A 132 10.71 15.42 13.98
C ALA A 132 11.99 14.63 14.31
N ALA A 133 12.59 13.99 13.32
CA ALA A 133 13.85 13.29 13.48
C ALA A 133 15.03 14.26 13.59
N HIS A 134 14.99 15.40 12.89
CA HIS A 134 16.06 16.40 12.90
C HIS A 134 15.95 17.43 14.04
N ASP A 135 14.74 17.78 14.46
CA ASP A 135 14.49 18.71 15.57
C ASP A 135 14.63 18.05 16.96
N GLY A 136 14.84 16.73 16.99
CA GLY A 136 15.08 15.96 18.21
C GLY A 136 13.84 15.39 18.88
N ARG A 137 12.62 15.71 18.41
CA ARG A 137 11.36 15.15 18.97
C ARG A 137 11.34 13.63 18.93
N LEU A 138 11.92 13.02 17.90
CA LEU A 138 11.97 11.56 17.77
C LEU A 138 12.76 10.87 18.89
N ALA A 139 13.67 11.58 19.58
CA ALA A 139 14.39 11.06 20.74
C ALA A 139 13.51 10.94 22.00
N GLY A 140 12.38 11.64 22.04
CA GLY A 140 11.40 11.54 23.12
C GLY A 140 10.53 10.28 23.05
N VAL A 141 10.52 9.58 21.92
CA VAL A 141 9.68 8.39 21.71
C VAL A 141 10.31 7.16 22.38
N PRO A 142 9.63 6.49 23.34
CA PRO A 142 10.19 5.35 24.05
C PRO A 142 10.54 4.17 23.13
N GLY A 143 11.73 3.60 23.29
CA GLY A 143 12.22 2.46 22.49
C GLY A 143 13.04 2.85 21.26
N LEU A 144 13.31 4.15 21.08
CA LEU A 144 14.21 4.69 20.07
C LEU A 144 15.52 5.16 20.70
N GLY A 145 16.56 4.32 20.58
CA GLY A 145 17.92 4.71 20.92
C GLY A 145 18.60 5.50 19.78
N PRO A 146 19.72 6.22 20.05
CA PRO A 146 20.40 7.06 19.06
C PRO A 146 20.74 6.35 17.75
N ARG A 147 21.15 5.07 17.84
CA ARG A 147 21.47 4.25 16.65
C ARG A 147 20.23 4.00 15.78
N ARG A 148 19.08 3.74 16.39
CA ARG A 148 17.82 3.50 15.69
C ARG A 148 17.30 4.79 15.04
N ILE A 149 17.37 5.90 15.76
CA ILE A 149 17.01 7.23 15.26
C ILE A 149 17.83 7.57 14.00
N ARG A 150 19.15 7.34 14.06
CA ARG A 150 20.01 7.56 12.89
C ARG A 150 19.62 6.69 11.69
N GLY A 151 19.31 5.42 11.91
CA GLY A 151 18.82 4.54 10.84
C GLY A 151 17.49 5.00 10.23
N ILE A 152 16.60 5.57 11.04
CA ILE A 152 15.35 6.18 10.57
C ILE A 152 15.63 7.44 9.74
N GLN A 153 16.51 8.34 10.22
CA GLN A 153 16.93 9.53 9.47
C GLN A 153 17.52 9.17 8.10
N ASP A 154 18.45 8.20 8.05
CA ASP A 154 19.07 7.74 6.81
C ASP A 154 18.02 7.17 5.84
N SER A 155 17.04 6.44 6.37
CA SER A 155 15.93 5.86 5.58
C SER A 155 14.97 6.92 5.05
N LEU A 156 14.64 7.93 5.84
CA LEU A 156 13.79 9.06 5.45
C LEU A 156 14.44 9.85 4.31
N ALA A 157 15.71 10.23 4.48
CA ALA A 157 16.47 10.96 3.45
C ALA A 157 16.51 10.18 2.12
N ALA A 158 16.78 8.87 2.17
CA ALA A 158 16.80 8.03 0.98
C ALA A 158 15.42 7.90 0.30
N THR A 159 14.35 7.85 1.08
CA THR A 159 12.97 7.67 0.59
C THR A 159 12.45 8.97 -0.03
N LEU A 160 12.59 10.09 0.67
CA LEU A 160 12.13 11.41 0.22
C LEU A 160 12.92 11.90 -1.00
N ALA A 161 14.22 11.59 -1.10
CA ALA A 161 15.02 11.87 -2.29
C ALA A 161 14.59 11.07 -3.54
N LYS A 162 14.00 9.88 -3.38
CA LYS A 162 13.42 9.11 -4.51
C LYS A 162 12.06 9.69 -4.92
N SER A 163 11.24 10.05 -3.94
CA SER A 163 9.91 10.64 -4.15
C SER A 163 9.99 12.02 -4.81
N SER A 164 10.92 12.89 -4.39
CA SER A 164 11.16 14.19 -5.02
C SER A 164 11.61 14.06 -6.48
N ARG A 165 12.49 13.10 -6.79
CA ARG A 165 12.90 12.79 -8.18
C ARG A 165 11.73 12.30 -9.04
N ARG A 166 10.81 11.48 -8.51
CA ARG A 166 9.57 11.12 -9.22
C ARG A 166 8.68 12.33 -9.45
N ARG A 167 8.44 13.18 -8.45
CA ARG A 167 7.66 14.43 -8.57
C ARG A 167 8.25 15.40 -9.59
N ALA A 168 9.57 15.63 -9.57
CA ALA A 168 10.25 16.52 -10.51
C ALA A 168 10.27 15.97 -11.96
N ARG A 169 10.19 14.65 -12.16
CA ARG A 169 10.01 14.05 -13.48
C ARG A 169 8.59 14.27 -14.02
N ARG A 170 7.56 14.27 -13.15
CA ARG A 170 6.17 14.59 -13.52
C ARG A 170 5.99 16.04 -13.97
N GLN A 171 6.53 17.00 -13.23
CA GLN A 171 6.32 18.43 -13.52
C GLN A 171 7.00 18.89 -14.83
N ARG A 172 8.03 18.18 -15.29
CA ARG A 172 8.73 18.48 -16.55
C ARG A 172 7.98 18.07 -17.82
N TRP A 173 6.86 17.37 -17.72
CA TRP A 173 6.04 16.95 -18.87
C TRP A 173 4.79 17.83 -19.08
N LEU A 174 4.53 18.77 -18.16
CA LEU A 174 3.36 19.67 -18.20
C LEU A 174 3.73 21.14 -18.49
N ALA A 175 4.97 21.40 -18.93
CA ALA A 175 5.47 22.71 -19.33
C ALA A 175 6.03 22.64 -20.75
#